data_AF-A0A959K9S0-F1
#
_entry.id   AF-A0A959K9S0-F1
#
_cell.length_a   1.000
_cell.length_b   1.000
_cell.length_c   1.000
_cell.angle_alpha   90.00
_cell.angle_beta   90.00
_cell.angle_gamma   90.00
#
_symmetry.space_group_name_H-M   'P 1'
#
loop_
_entity.id
_entity.type
_entity.pdbx_description
1 polymer ?
#
loop_
_entity_poly.entity_id
_entity_poly.type
_entity_poly.pdbx_seq_one_letter_code
_entity_poly.pdbx_strand_id
1 'polypeptide(L)'
;MKRYSKSGYIPTHLFRIVHRFKRLLIFAVPLILLCSGSCSKENLDAVRSQIPSPFKYLAGIFGNNGVGAAVVLNPEVMLLFNQAGDRYAWIEGDSVLDVRDISDPEGLFDGLEIASIGAGVSISAQSIYLFDHSGGQLIQANFNSKKIAGQWTNPAFFTFQSNSYPVDQWGREIECPFLAIGAAWKYDAISDCSEYSKNAIQMVSTEGNEYVYFDTDRQRCNAQSFTVNKYPLNSCEFADRKDQFYKISETAYLPLEEIDAASIYYIGGKAAGELFFTDGGKKFGFRAFQSTEFQGPFPIF
;
A
#
# COMPACT_ATOMS: atom_id res chain seq x y z
N MET A 1 -74.78 -10.46 5.64
CA MET A 1 -75.83 -9.61 5.01
C MET A 1 -75.21 -8.27 4.61
N LYS A 2 -75.63 -7.66 3.47
CA LYS A 2 -75.22 -6.32 2.93
C LYS A 2 -73.70 -6.19 2.66
N ARG A 3 -73.13 -6.05 1.46
CA ARG A 3 -73.47 -5.32 0.19
C ARG A 3 -73.73 -3.82 0.39
N TYR A 4 -72.76 -2.98 0.00
CA TYR A 4 -72.75 -2.05 -1.15
C TYR A 4 -71.29 -1.50 -1.31
N SER A 5 -70.86 -0.71 -2.31
CA SER A 5 -70.90 -0.89 -3.78
C SER A 5 -70.18 0.27 -4.50
N LYS A 6 -69.73 0.07 -5.77
CA LYS A 6 -69.26 1.07 -6.77
C LYS A 6 -67.86 1.68 -6.57
N SER A 7 -67.18 2.20 -7.60
CA SER A 7 -67.14 1.97 -9.07
C SER A 7 -66.20 3.00 -9.69
N GLY A 8 -65.32 2.65 -10.64
CA GLY A 8 -64.42 3.65 -11.24
C GLY A 8 -63.46 3.14 -12.33
N TYR A 9 -63.97 2.42 -13.33
CA TYR A 9 -63.21 2.08 -14.55
C TYR A 9 -63.41 3.19 -15.62
N ILE A 10 -62.37 3.50 -16.39
CA ILE A 10 -62.31 3.37 -17.87
C ILE A 10 -60.99 3.99 -18.39
N PRO A 11 -60.18 3.25 -19.19
CA PRO A 11 -59.04 3.78 -19.94
C PRO A 11 -59.41 4.10 -21.41
N THR A 12 -58.58 4.87 -22.13
CA THR A 12 -58.38 5.00 -23.60
C THR A 12 -57.62 6.32 -23.87
N HIS A 13 -56.89 6.60 -24.97
CA HIS A 13 -56.49 5.84 -26.16
C HIS A 13 -55.19 6.42 -26.77
N LEU A 14 -54.63 5.68 -27.75
CA LEU A 14 -53.67 6.05 -28.80
C LEU A 14 -53.23 7.53 -28.95
N PHE A 15 -51.92 7.72 -29.19
CA PHE A 15 -51.46 8.43 -30.39
C PHE A 15 -50.17 7.83 -30.96
N ARG A 16 -50.25 7.30 -32.19
CA ARG A 16 -49.09 7.08 -33.07
C ARG A 16 -48.89 8.36 -33.88
N ILE A 17 -47.68 8.92 -33.89
CA ILE A 17 -47.25 9.81 -34.98
C ILE A 17 -45.93 9.28 -35.53
N VAL A 18 -45.98 8.84 -36.79
CA VAL A 18 -44.80 8.52 -37.59
C VAL A 18 -44.69 9.61 -38.65
N HIS A 19 -43.63 10.42 -38.60
CA HIS A 19 -43.20 11.13 -39.80
C HIS A 19 -41.68 11.12 -39.96
N ARG A 20 -41.29 10.73 -41.18
CA ARG A 20 -39.92 10.74 -41.69
C ARG A 20 -39.48 12.18 -41.87
N PHE A 21 -38.23 12.50 -41.51
CA PHE A 21 -37.46 13.47 -42.29
C PHE A 21 -36.12 12.86 -42.71
N LYS A 22 -35.71 13.20 -43.94
CA LYS A 22 -34.55 12.64 -44.64
C LYS A 22 -33.34 13.57 -44.46
N ARG A 23 -32.16 12.95 -44.42
CA ARG A 23 -30.85 13.49 -44.87
C ARG A 23 -30.39 14.81 -44.23
N LEU A 24 -29.40 14.69 -43.35
CA LEU A 24 -28.11 15.35 -43.59
C LEU A 24 -26.99 14.45 -43.04
N LEU A 25 -26.19 13.84 -43.93
CA LEU A 25 -24.91 13.26 -43.52
C LEU A 25 -23.91 14.42 -43.46
N ILE A 26 -23.43 14.75 -42.26
CA ILE A 26 -22.17 15.45 -42.10
C ILE A 26 -21.18 14.41 -41.59
N PHE A 27 -20.18 14.09 -42.42
CA PHE A 27 -19.05 13.25 -42.02
C PHE A 27 -18.17 14.04 -41.04
N ALA A 28 -18.48 13.95 -39.74
CA ALA A 28 -17.52 14.24 -38.71
C ALA A 28 -16.50 13.09 -38.69
N VAL A 29 -15.41 13.25 -39.43
CA VAL A 29 -14.22 12.38 -39.29
C VAL A 29 -13.74 12.54 -37.84
N PRO A 30 -13.70 11.48 -37.01
CA PRO A 30 -12.96 11.55 -35.78
C PRO A 30 -11.50 11.70 -36.16
N LEU A 31 -10.96 12.90 -35.97
CA LEU A 31 -9.53 13.16 -36.12
C LEU A 31 -8.83 12.37 -35.02
N ILE A 32 -8.39 11.16 -35.35
CA ILE A 32 -7.60 10.31 -34.46
C ILE A 32 -6.27 11.03 -34.26
N LEU A 33 -6.19 11.85 -33.21
CA LEU A 33 -4.93 12.44 -32.77
C LEU A 33 -4.04 11.31 -32.25
N LEU A 34 -3.06 10.96 -33.08
CA LEU A 34 -1.93 10.11 -32.73
C LEU A 34 -1.01 10.86 -31.75
N CYS A 35 -1.44 11.00 -30.49
CA CYS A 35 -0.57 11.39 -29.37
C CYS A 35 0.13 10.17 -28.76
N SER A 36 0.59 9.25 -29.60
CA SER A 36 1.35 8.06 -29.20
C SER A 36 2.86 8.35 -29.19
N GLY A 37 3.35 9.04 -28.16
CA GLY A 37 4.80 9.07 -27.88
C GLY A 37 5.37 10.25 -27.08
N SER A 38 4.84 11.48 -27.22
CA SER A 38 5.42 12.67 -26.57
C SER A 38 4.82 13.01 -25.21
N CYS A 39 3.51 12.85 -25.03
CA CYS A 39 2.81 13.28 -23.81
C CYS A 39 3.21 12.55 -22.52
N SER A 40 3.87 11.38 -22.60
CA SER A 40 4.27 10.64 -21.39
C SER A 40 5.59 11.12 -20.78
N LYS A 41 6.56 11.58 -21.59
CA LYS A 41 7.87 12.02 -21.07
C LYS A 41 7.82 13.42 -20.46
N GLU A 42 7.19 14.37 -21.14
CA GLU A 42 7.05 15.75 -20.62
C GLU A 42 6.28 15.78 -19.30
N ASN A 43 5.27 14.92 -19.13
CA ASN A 43 4.55 14.78 -17.87
C ASN A 43 5.44 14.17 -16.76
N LEU A 44 6.22 13.13 -17.09
CA LEU A 44 7.08 12.46 -16.10
C LEU A 44 8.20 13.36 -15.56
N ASP A 45 8.81 14.21 -16.40
CA ASP A 45 9.82 15.16 -15.93
C ASP A 45 9.21 16.26 -15.06
N ALA A 46 7.97 16.70 -15.35
CA ALA A 46 7.22 17.62 -14.50
C ALA A 46 6.87 17.01 -13.13
N VAL A 47 6.45 15.74 -13.08
CA VAL A 47 6.26 14.97 -11.83
C VAL A 47 7.57 14.86 -11.07
N ARG A 48 8.64 14.37 -11.71
CA ARG A 48 9.96 14.18 -11.08
C ARG A 48 10.57 15.49 -10.55
N SER A 49 10.20 16.65 -11.10
CA SER A 49 10.64 17.95 -10.59
C SER A 49 10.02 18.33 -9.24
N GLN A 50 8.84 17.80 -8.91
CA GLN A 50 8.14 18.01 -7.64
C GLN A 50 8.63 17.06 -6.55
N ILE A 51 9.19 15.90 -6.94
CA ILE A 51 9.69 14.89 -6.01
C ILE A 51 11.03 15.32 -5.39
N PRO A 52 11.14 15.44 -4.05
CA PRO A 52 12.40 15.75 -3.40
C PRO A 52 13.40 14.59 -3.54
N SER A 53 14.69 14.92 -3.67
CA SER A 53 15.76 13.93 -3.46
C SER A 53 15.73 13.45 -2.00
N PRO A 54 15.94 12.16 -1.70
CA PRO A 54 16.43 11.10 -2.60
C PRO A 54 15.35 10.42 -3.48
N PHE A 55 14.06 10.64 -3.23
CA PHE A 55 12.94 9.82 -3.74
C PHE A 55 12.64 9.91 -5.25
N LYS A 56 13.47 10.57 -6.05
CA LYS A 56 13.22 10.83 -7.49
C LYS A 56 13.06 9.57 -8.36
N TYR A 57 13.51 8.42 -7.85
CA TYR A 57 13.33 7.12 -8.47
C TYR A 57 11.88 6.62 -8.43
N LEU A 58 11.02 7.16 -7.55
CA LEU A 58 9.60 6.80 -7.47
C LEU A 58 8.80 7.29 -8.69
N ALA A 59 9.24 8.35 -9.37
CA ALA A 59 8.54 8.94 -10.52
C ALA A 59 8.31 7.91 -11.64
N GLY A 60 7.05 7.52 -11.84
CA GLY A 60 6.59 6.62 -12.89
C GLY A 60 7.07 5.17 -12.75
N ILE A 61 7.47 4.73 -11.54
CA ILE A 61 8.07 3.41 -11.30
C ILE A 61 7.23 2.23 -11.84
N PHE A 62 5.90 2.34 -11.76
CA PHE A 62 4.94 1.38 -12.34
C PHE A 62 4.05 2.00 -13.43
N GLY A 63 4.52 3.08 -14.07
CA GLY A 63 3.73 3.87 -15.03
C GLY A 63 2.56 4.57 -14.34
N ASN A 64 1.33 4.27 -14.75
CA ASN A 64 0.09 4.85 -14.21
C ASN A 64 -0.45 4.08 -12.98
N ASN A 65 0.18 2.96 -12.62
CA ASN A 65 -0.18 2.17 -11.45
C ASN A 65 0.54 2.73 -10.23
N GLY A 66 -0.14 2.80 -9.08
CA GLY A 66 0.49 3.20 -7.82
C GLY A 66 1.32 2.09 -7.18
N VAL A 67 1.82 2.35 -5.97
CA VAL A 67 2.53 1.41 -5.10
C VAL A 67 1.58 0.84 -4.04
N GLY A 68 1.35 -0.48 -4.07
CA GLY A 68 0.47 -1.19 -3.15
C GLY A 68 1.19 -1.87 -1.97
N ALA A 69 2.50 -2.13 -2.06
CA ALA A 69 3.27 -2.60 -0.91
C ALA A 69 4.73 -2.13 -0.97
N ALA A 70 5.40 -2.07 0.18
CA ALA A 70 6.79 -1.63 0.30
C ALA A 70 7.55 -2.46 1.35
N VAL A 71 8.64 -3.13 0.94
CA VAL A 71 9.40 -4.06 1.80
C VAL A 71 10.87 -3.71 1.76
N VAL A 72 11.42 -3.24 2.89
CA VAL A 72 12.86 -3.05 3.05
C VAL A 72 13.53 -4.38 3.40
N LEU A 73 14.45 -4.85 2.57
CA LEU A 73 15.21 -6.07 2.85
C LEU A 73 16.45 -5.78 3.72
N ASN A 74 17.14 -4.65 3.45
CA ASN A 74 18.20 -4.09 4.27
C ASN A 74 18.29 -2.55 4.01
N PRO A 75 19.17 -1.79 4.70
CA PRO A 75 19.32 -0.34 4.49
C PRO A 75 19.71 0.14 3.08
N GLU A 76 20.05 -0.78 2.18
CA GLU A 76 20.45 -0.49 0.80
C GLU A 76 19.39 -0.93 -0.22
N VAL A 77 18.53 -1.90 0.11
CA VAL A 77 17.62 -2.55 -0.83
C VAL A 77 16.16 -2.54 -0.35
N MET A 78 15.31 -1.98 -1.20
CA MET A 78 13.86 -1.94 -1.03
C MET A 78 13.17 -2.62 -2.23
N LEU A 79 12.12 -3.39 -1.95
CA LEU A 79 11.15 -3.83 -2.94
C LEU A 79 9.93 -2.94 -2.82
N LEU A 80 9.46 -2.39 -3.95
CA LEU A 80 8.11 -1.86 -4.05
C LEU A 80 7.28 -2.82 -4.89
N PHE A 81 5.99 -2.89 -4.61
CA PHE A 81 5.00 -3.64 -5.40
C PHE A 81 3.97 -2.66 -5.94
N ASN A 82 3.47 -2.89 -7.14
CA ASN A 82 2.43 -2.04 -7.72
C ASN A 82 1.09 -2.23 -6.99
N GLN A 83 0.11 -1.36 -7.25
CA GLN A 83 -1.19 -1.38 -6.56
C GLN A 83 -1.95 -2.71 -6.73
N ALA A 84 -1.80 -3.39 -7.87
CA ALA A 84 -2.42 -4.70 -8.10
C ALA A 84 -1.65 -5.86 -7.45
N GLY A 85 -0.45 -5.59 -6.91
CA GLY A 85 0.42 -6.56 -6.29
C GLY A 85 1.05 -7.59 -7.23
N ASP A 86 0.83 -7.51 -8.54
CA ASP A 86 1.29 -8.48 -9.55
C ASP A 86 2.67 -8.17 -10.14
N ARG A 87 3.23 -6.99 -9.83
CA ARG A 87 4.55 -6.54 -10.28
C ARG A 87 5.36 -5.94 -9.14
N TYR A 88 6.66 -6.13 -9.17
CA TYR A 88 7.61 -5.57 -8.20
C TYR A 88 8.71 -4.77 -8.88
N ALA A 89 9.28 -3.82 -8.15
CA ALA A 89 10.45 -3.05 -8.53
C ALA A 89 11.55 -3.25 -7.47
N TRP A 90 12.76 -3.57 -7.93
CA TRP A 90 13.94 -3.69 -7.07
C TRP A 90 14.71 -2.37 -7.06
N ILE A 91 14.89 -1.80 -5.88
CA ILE A 91 15.59 -0.53 -5.69
C ILE A 91 16.86 -0.78 -4.88
N GLU A 92 18.01 -0.35 -5.40
CA GLU A 92 19.27 -0.26 -4.64
C GLU A 92 19.66 1.22 -4.49
N GLY A 93 19.74 1.69 -3.25
CA GLY A 93 19.93 3.11 -2.93
C GLY A 93 18.84 3.97 -3.57
N ASP A 94 19.26 4.89 -4.45
CA ASP A 94 18.38 5.83 -5.15
C ASP A 94 18.06 5.39 -6.60
N SER A 95 18.19 4.10 -6.93
CA SER A 95 18.04 3.58 -8.30
C SER A 95 17.13 2.35 -8.40
N VAL A 96 16.15 2.39 -9.30
CA VAL A 96 15.39 1.20 -9.73
C VAL A 96 16.28 0.40 -10.68
N LEU A 97 16.59 -0.84 -10.33
CA LEU A 97 17.46 -1.72 -11.13
C LEU A 97 16.67 -2.70 -11.99
N ASP A 98 15.49 -3.11 -11.56
CA ASP A 98 14.61 -4.00 -12.31
C ASP A 98 13.13 -3.75 -11.95
N VAL A 99 12.23 -4.06 -12.89
CA VAL A 99 10.77 -4.04 -12.70
C VAL A 99 10.16 -5.25 -13.40
N ARG A 100 9.74 -6.25 -12.63
CA ARG A 100 9.27 -7.56 -13.12
C ARG A 100 7.89 -7.90 -12.61
N ASP A 101 7.26 -8.85 -13.30
CA ASP A 101 6.02 -9.46 -12.86
C ASP A 101 6.34 -10.53 -11.81
N ILE A 102 5.49 -10.73 -10.80
CA ILE A 102 5.71 -11.75 -9.76
C ILE A 102 5.78 -13.16 -10.36
N SER A 103 5.02 -13.41 -11.43
CA SER A 103 4.97 -14.69 -12.14
C SER A 103 6.14 -14.94 -13.10
N ASP A 104 7.14 -14.06 -13.14
CA ASP A 104 8.36 -14.28 -13.93
C ASP A 104 9.22 -15.39 -13.30
N PRO A 105 9.44 -16.53 -14.00
CA PRO A 105 10.27 -17.64 -13.48
C PRO A 105 11.77 -17.30 -13.41
N GLU A 106 12.23 -16.18 -13.98
CA GLU A 106 13.57 -15.63 -13.77
C GLU A 106 13.59 -14.55 -12.66
N GLY A 107 12.43 -14.20 -12.10
CA GLY A 107 12.25 -13.22 -11.03
C GLY A 107 12.40 -13.81 -9.63
N LEU A 108 12.54 -12.93 -8.64
CA LEU A 108 12.80 -13.28 -7.23
C LEU A 108 11.72 -14.15 -6.57
N PHE A 109 10.52 -14.14 -7.15
CA PHE A 109 9.31 -14.76 -6.60
C PHE A 109 8.94 -16.06 -7.33
N ASP A 110 9.88 -16.67 -8.07
CA ASP A 110 9.71 -18.04 -8.55
C ASP A 110 9.39 -18.99 -7.37
N GLY A 111 8.38 -19.84 -7.55
CA GLY A 111 7.84 -20.70 -6.50
C GLY A 111 7.01 -20.01 -5.41
N LEU A 112 6.67 -18.72 -5.53
CA LEU A 112 5.71 -18.05 -4.64
C LEU A 112 4.28 -18.57 -4.91
N GLU A 113 3.58 -19.05 -3.87
CA GLU A 113 2.22 -19.60 -4.02
C GLU A 113 1.11 -18.55 -4.11
N ILE A 114 1.36 -17.31 -3.66
CA ILE A 114 0.43 -16.18 -3.80
C ILE A 114 0.68 -15.41 -5.09
N ALA A 115 -0.37 -15.18 -5.89
CA ALA A 115 -0.25 -14.57 -7.21
C ALA A 115 -0.02 -13.05 -7.20
N SER A 116 -0.34 -12.38 -6.08
CA SER A 116 -0.21 -10.93 -5.92
C SER A 116 -0.01 -10.56 -4.45
N ILE A 117 0.80 -9.54 -4.20
CA ILE A 117 1.21 -9.08 -2.85
C ILE A 117 0.51 -7.76 -2.51
N GLY A 118 -0.27 -7.73 -1.43
CA GLY A 118 -0.98 -6.55 -0.93
C GLY A 118 -0.23 -5.80 0.18
N ALA A 119 0.57 -6.50 0.98
CA ALA A 119 1.44 -5.90 1.97
C ALA A 119 2.67 -6.77 2.20
N GLY A 120 3.69 -6.24 2.87
CA GLY A 120 4.82 -7.07 3.30
C GLY A 120 5.72 -6.33 4.27
N VAL A 121 6.53 -7.08 5.03
CA VAL A 121 7.43 -6.49 6.02
C VAL A 121 8.62 -7.42 6.31
N SER A 122 9.80 -6.82 6.49
CA SER A 122 10.97 -7.52 7.00
C SER A 122 10.94 -7.59 8.52
N ILE A 123 10.86 -8.82 9.04
CA ILE A 123 10.78 -9.11 10.48
C ILE A 123 12.16 -9.29 11.11
N SER A 124 13.15 -9.67 10.30
CA SER A 124 14.52 -9.83 10.71
C SER A 124 15.45 -9.62 9.52
N ALA A 125 16.76 -9.56 9.78
CA ALA A 125 17.75 -9.51 8.72
C ALA A 125 17.80 -10.78 7.83
N GLN A 126 16.90 -11.75 7.98
CA GLN A 126 16.88 -12.99 7.18
C GLN A 126 15.49 -13.45 6.78
N SER A 127 14.43 -12.72 7.13
CA SER A 127 13.04 -13.14 6.85
C SER A 127 12.12 -11.95 6.60
N ILE A 128 11.23 -12.13 5.63
CA ILE A 128 10.07 -11.28 5.38
C ILE A 128 8.77 -12.06 5.59
N TYR A 129 7.69 -11.35 5.91
CA TYR A 129 6.33 -11.78 5.64
C TYR A 129 5.81 -11.02 4.42
N LEU A 130 5.05 -11.72 3.59
CA LEU A 130 4.31 -11.18 2.46
C LEU A 130 2.84 -11.54 2.67
N PHE A 131 1.96 -10.58 2.47
CA PHE A 131 0.51 -10.76 2.53
C PHE A 131 -0.04 -10.73 1.10
N ASP A 132 -1.02 -11.56 0.81
CA ASP A 132 -1.67 -11.56 -0.50
C ASP A 132 -2.41 -10.23 -0.75
N HIS A 133 -2.87 -9.97 -1.98
CA HIS A 133 -3.55 -8.72 -2.30
C HIS A 133 -4.86 -8.48 -1.51
N SER A 134 -5.51 -9.54 -0.97
CA SER A 134 -6.63 -9.35 -0.05
C SER A 134 -6.20 -8.92 1.36
N GLY A 135 -4.95 -9.22 1.74
CA GLY A 135 -4.41 -9.05 3.08
C GLY A 135 -4.77 -10.19 4.03
N GLY A 136 -5.52 -11.20 3.59
CA GLY A 136 -6.07 -12.28 4.44
C GLY A 136 -5.23 -13.55 4.48
N GLN A 137 -4.25 -13.72 3.59
CA GLN A 137 -3.26 -14.80 3.60
C GLN A 137 -1.86 -14.22 3.74
N LEU A 138 -1.00 -14.90 4.52
CA LEU A 138 0.41 -14.57 4.65
C LEU A 138 1.31 -15.73 4.20
N ILE A 139 2.50 -15.41 3.73
CA ILE A 139 3.58 -16.37 3.50
C ILE A 139 4.90 -15.81 4.04
N GLN A 140 5.71 -16.67 4.64
CA GLN A 140 7.05 -16.31 5.11
C GLN A 140 8.09 -16.70 4.06
N ALA A 141 9.03 -15.79 3.78
CA ALA A 141 10.18 -16.06 2.92
C ALA A 141 11.48 -15.76 3.68
N ASN A 142 12.46 -16.66 3.58
CA ASN A 142 13.80 -16.45 4.10
C ASN A 142 14.74 -15.94 2.99
N PHE A 143 15.74 -15.12 3.35
CA PHE A 143 16.75 -14.57 2.43
C PHE A 143 18.06 -14.27 3.17
N ASN A 144 19.13 -13.91 2.45
CA ASN A 144 20.44 -13.60 3.04
C ASN A 144 20.79 -12.10 2.95
N SER A 145 20.53 -11.32 4.00
CA SER A 145 20.80 -9.87 4.00
C SER A 145 22.26 -9.45 3.82
N LYS A 146 23.22 -10.37 3.97
CA LYS A 146 24.65 -10.07 3.76
C LYS A 146 25.06 -10.12 2.29
N LYS A 147 24.16 -10.53 1.40
CA LYS A 147 24.40 -10.72 -0.04
C LYS A 147 23.16 -10.32 -0.86
N ILE A 148 22.59 -9.14 -0.61
CA ILE A 148 21.42 -8.66 -1.38
C ILE A 148 21.82 -7.92 -2.66
N ALA A 149 22.75 -6.97 -2.58
CA ALA A 149 23.15 -6.17 -3.73
C ALA A 149 23.55 -7.07 -4.91
N GLY A 150 23.02 -6.82 -6.10
CA GLY A 150 23.26 -7.66 -7.28
C GLY A 150 22.30 -8.83 -7.48
N GLN A 151 21.32 -9.08 -6.60
CA GLN A 151 20.49 -10.29 -6.64
C GLN A 151 19.12 -10.14 -7.36
N TRP A 152 18.81 -9.00 -7.97
CA TRP A 152 17.48 -8.71 -8.54
C TRP A 152 16.99 -9.69 -9.63
N THR A 153 17.90 -10.49 -10.22
CA THR A 153 17.61 -11.54 -11.23
C THR A 153 17.87 -12.97 -10.72
N ASN A 154 17.92 -13.19 -9.40
CA ASN A 154 18.16 -14.50 -8.81
C ASN A 154 16.83 -15.13 -8.35
N PRO A 155 16.25 -16.11 -9.08
CA PRO A 155 15.01 -16.77 -8.67
C PRO A 155 15.17 -17.60 -7.39
N ALA A 156 16.39 -18.00 -7.03
CA ALA A 156 16.68 -18.67 -5.77
C ALA A 156 17.03 -17.69 -4.61
N PHE A 157 16.72 -16.40 -4.74
CA PHE A 157 17.00 -15.40 -3.70
C PHE A 157 16.15 -15.61 -2.44
N PHE A 158 14.86 -15.89 -2.63
CA PHE A 158 13.94 -16.23 -1.54
C PHE A 158 13.82 -17.74 -1.37
N THR A 159 13.65 -18.18 -0.12
CA THR A 159 13.21 -19.53 0.22
C THR A 159 11.86 -19.41 0.92
N PHE A 160 10.79 -19.63 0.18
CA PHE A 160 9.42 -19.60 0.68
C PHE A 160 9.12 -20.80 1.59
N GLN A 161 8.29 -20.60 2.61
CA GLN A 161 7.68 -21.71 3.34
C GLN A 161 6.59 -22.38 2.50
N SER A 162 6.45 -23.69 2.64
CA SER A 162 5.63 -24.55 1.76
C SER A 162 4.11 -24.43 1.90
N ASN A 163 3.62 -23.42 2.63
CA ASN A 163 2.19 -23.09 2.72
C ASN A 163 2.06 -21.60 3.02
N SER A 164 1.02 -20.95 2.49
CA SER A 164 0.45 -19.74 3.08
C SER A 164 -0.43 -20.08 4.29
N TYR A 165 -0.64 -19.11 5.18
CA TYR A 165 -1.51 -19.23 6.36
C TYR A 165 -2.51 -18.06 6.41
N PRO A 166 -3.77 -18.29 6.86
CA PRO A 166 -4.69 -17.21 7.19
C PRO A 166 -4.11 -16.25 8.24
N VAL A 167 -4.35 -14.94 8.07
CA VAL A 167 -3.84 -13.90 8.99
C VAL A 167 -4.46 -13.99 10.39
N ASP A 168 -5.70 -14.48 10.51
CA ASP A 168 -6.35 -14.74 11.80
C ASP A 168 -5.71 -15.90 12.60
N GLN A 169 -4.81 -16.67 11.97
CA GLN A 169 -4.01 -17.74 12.59
C GLN A 169 -2.56 -17.30 12.84
N TRP A 170 -2.22 -16.03 12.62
CA TRP A 170 -0.86 -15.52 12.77
C TRP A 170 -0.58 -15.05 14.20
N GLY A 171 0.43 -15.69 14.82
CA GLY A 171 0.82 -15.44 16.21
C GLY A 171 0.57 -16.66 17.10
N ARG A 172 0.81 -16.52 18.40
CA ARG A 172 0.59 -17.58 19.40
C ARG A 172 -0.75 -17.48 20.13
N GLU A 173 -1.39 -16.32 20.06
CA GLU A 173 -2.63 -15.97 20.77
C GLU A 173 -3.56 -15.28 19.76
N ILE A 174 -4.87 -15.52 19.84
CA ILE A 174 -5.89 -14.97 18.92
C ILE A 174 -6.18 -13.51 19.31
N GLU A 175 -5.14 -12.67 19.30
CA GLU A 175 -5.13 -11.29 19.80
C GLU A 175 -4.93 -10.25 18.69
N CYS A 176 -4.66 -10.69 17.46
CA CYS A 176 -4.65 -9.80 16.30
C CYS A 176 -6.09 -9.63 15.78
N PRO A 177 -6.64 -8.40 15.74
CA PRO A 177 -8.03 -8.16 15.33
C PRO A 177 -8.25 -8.32 13.81
N PHE A 178 -7.18 -8.26 13.03
CA PHE A 178 -7.27 -8.20 11.57
C PHE A 178 -7.80 -9.50 10.96
N LEU A 179 -8.86 -9.36 10.16
CA LEU A 179 -9.21 -10.33 9.12
C LEU A 179 -8.36 -10.14 7.85
N ALA A 180 -7.82 -8.94 7.64
CA ALA A 180 -7.02 -8.58 6.48
C ALA A 180 -6.09 -7.38 6.75
N ILE A 181 -4.84 -7.44 6.30
CA ILE A 181 -3.81 -6.39 6.43
C ILE A 181 -3.63 -5.67 5.09
N GLY A 182 -3.83 -4.35 5.09
CA GLY A 182 -3.63 -3.48 3.92
C GLY A 182 -2.21 -2.93 3.81
N ALA A 183 -1.58 -2.60 4.93
CA ALA A 183 -0.19 -2.12 4.96
C ALA A 183 0.55 -2.63 6.21
N ALA A 184 1.84 -2.93 6.07
CA ALA A 184 2.70 -3.36 7.17
C ALA A 184 4.11 -2.77 7.02
N TRP A 185 4.71 -2.30 8.11
CA TRP A 185 6.10 -1.82 8.12
C TRP A 185 6.77 -2.03 9.48
N LYS A 186 8.10 -2.06 9.50
CA LYS A 186 8.84 -2.23 10.76
C LYS A 186 8.71 -0.96 11.63
N TYR A 187 8.48 -1.15 12.93
CA TYR A 187 8.64 -0.08 13.91
C TYR A 187 10.14 0.14 14.18
N ASP A 188 10.59 1.39 14.07
CA ASP A 188 11.93 1.79 14.50
C ASP A 188 11.82 2.74 15.70
N ALA A 189 12.50 2.39 16.79
CA ALA A 189 12.32 3.07 18.08
C ALA A 189 13.28 4.27 18.18
N ILE A 190 12.73 5.48 18.05
CA ILE A 190 13.51 6.74 18.05
C ILE A 190 13.97 7.14 19.48
N SER A 191 13.44 6.51 20.54
CA SER A 191 13.66 6.92 21.94
C SER A 191 14.11 5.77 22.87
N ASP A 192 14.61 6.16 24.06
CA ASP A 192 15.07 5.26 25.13
C ASP A 192 13.96 4.38 25.76
N CYS A 193 12.73 4.39 25.24
CA CYS A 193 11.64 3.46 25.56
C CYS A 193 11.90 2.01 25.10
N SER A 194 13.17 1.62 25.04
CA SER A 194 13.72 0.55 24.21
C SER A 194 13.49 -0.88 24.72
N GLU A 195 12.78 -1.04 25.84
CA GLU A 195 12.50 -2.35 26.47
C GLU A 195 11.31 -3.10 25.85
N TYR A 196 10.47 -2.44 25.04
CA TYR A 196 9.17 -3.01 24.62
C TYR A 196 8.99 -3.29 23.11
N SER A 197 9.84 -2.81 22.21
CA SER A 197 9.49 -2.81 20.76
C SER A 197 10.63 -2.80 19.72
N LYS A 198 11.85 -3.27 20.02
CA LYS A 198 12.96 -3.29 19.02
C LYS A 198 12.66 -4.13 17.77
N ASN A 199 11.77 -5.10 17.88
CA ASN A 199 11.28 -5.94 16.78
C ASN A 199 9.74 -5.91 16.69
N ALA A 200 9.14 -4.72 16.69
CA ALA A 200 7.71 -4.57 16.44
C ALA A 200 7.40 -4.29 14.95
N ILE A 201 6.22 -4.72 14.50
CA ILE A 201 5.63 -4.39 13.19
C ILE A 201 4.43 -3.48 13.44
N GLN A 202 4.34 -2.39 12.66
CA GLN A 202 3.17 -1.53 12.55
C GLN A 202 2.28 -2.04 11.42
N MET A 203 0.97 -2.14 11.63
CA MET A 203 0.04 -2.66 10.63
C MET A 203 -1.27 -1.89 10.60
N VAL A 204 -1.84 -1.78 9.41
CA VAL A 204 -3.15 -1.18 9.13
C VAL A 204 -4.02 -2.22 8.42
N SER A 205 -5.29 -2.33 8.82
CA SER A 205 -6.29 -3.17 8.15
C SER A 205 -6.53 -2.74 6.70
N THR A 206 -6.97 -3.64 5.81
CA THR A 206 -7.34 -3.27 4.43
C THR A 206 -8.46 -2.22 4.33
N GLU A 207 -9.30 -2.09 5.37
CA GLU A 207 -10.35 -1.05 5.48
C GLU A 207 -9.84 0.29 6.05
N GLY A 208 -8.56 0.36 6.49
CA GLY A 208 -7.99 1.55 7.13
C GLY A 208 -8.59 1.95 8.49
N ASN A 209 -9.46 1.13 9.08
CA ASN A 209 -10.19 1.45 10.31
C ASN A 209 -9.56 0.88 11.60
N GLU A 210 -8.62 -0.06 11.47
CA GLU A 210 -7.84 -0.65 12.56
C GLU A 210 -6.33 -0.46 12.35
N TYR A 211 -5.63 -0.20 13.45
CA TYR A 211 -4.17 -0.15 13.51
C TYR A 211 -3.66 -0.87 14.76
N VAL A 212 -2.58 -1.64 14.61
CA VAL A 212 -2.05 -2.55 15.65
C VAL A 212 -0.53 -2.66 15.57
N TYR A 213 0.09 -2.90 16.72
CA TYR A 213 1.49 -3.32 16.82
C TYR A 213 1.59 -4.84 17.06
N PHE A 214 2.36 -5.55 16.25
CA PHE A 214 2.75 -6.93 16.51
C PHE A 214 4.18 -7.02 17.03
N ASP A 215 4.33 -7.60 18.21
CA ASP A 215 5.60 -7.90 18.85
C ASP A 215 6.13 -9.23 18.29
N THR A 216 7.15 -9.18 17.43
CA THR A 216 7.68 -10.40 16.78
C THR A 216 8.51 -11.27 17.72
N ASP A 217 9.04 -10.73 18.81
CA ASP A 217 9.79 -11.50 19.81
C ASP A 217 8.82 -12.35 20.65
N ARG A 218 7.65 -11.79 20.99
CA ARG A 218 6.58 -12.48 21.74
C ARG A 218 5.55 -13.21 20.86
N GLN A 219 5.53 -12.93 19.56
CA GLN A 219 4.58 -13.48 18.57
C GLN A 219 3.11 -13.19 18.92
N ARG A 220 2.82 -11.94 19.27
CA ARG A 220 1.46 -11.48 19.65
C ARG A 220 1.22 -10.04 19.21
N CYS A 221 -0.03 -9.72 18.91
CA CYS A 221 -0.47 -8.33 18.80
C CYS A 221 -0.61 -7.72 20.20
N ASN A 222 -0.14 -6.49 20.40
CA ASN A 222 -0.57 -5.72 21.57
C ASN A 222 -1.95 -5.17 21.25
N ALA A 223 -2.99 -5.89 21.70
CA ALA A 223 -4.39 -5.76 21.28
C ALA A 223 -5.12 -4.49 21.77
N GLN A 224 -4.46 -3.33 21.69
CA GLN A 224 -5.16 -2.05 21.58
C GLN A 224 -5.51 -1.84 20.11
N SER A 225 -6.58 -2.50 19.66
CA SER A 225 -7.20 -2.23 18.36
C SER A 225 -7.76 -0.81 18.36
N PHE A 226 -7.04 0.13 17.75
CA PHE A 226 -7.47 1.52 17.73
C PHE A 226 -8.55 1.74 16.67
N THR A 227 -9.81 1.43 17.01
CA THR A 227 -10.94 2.01 16.27
C THR A 227 -10.85 3.52 16.40
N VAL A 228 -10.85 4.26 15.28
CA VAL A 228 -10.48 5.69 15.16
C VAL A 228 -11.32 6.68 16.01
N ASN A 229 -12.31 6.21 16.78
CA ASN A 229 -13.15 7.02 17.65
C ASN A 229 -13.19 6.53 19.11
N LYS A 230 -12.58 7.32 20.01
CA LYS A 230 -12.43 7.19 21.49
C LYS A 230 -11.20 6.40 21.95
N TYR A 231 -10.28 7.06 22.66
CA TYR A 231 -10.01 6.92 24.11
C TYR A 231 -8.83 7.86 24.51
N PRO A 232 -8.80 8.44 25.73
CA PRO A 232 -7.59 9.07 26.26
C PRO A 232 -6.66 8.02 26.90
N LEU A 233 -5.41 7.95 26.44
CA LEU A 233 -4.40 7.02 26.93
C LEU A 233 -3.43 7.74 27.87
N ASN A 234 -3.08 7.08 28.98
CA ASN A 234 -2.13 7.55 29.99
C ASN A 234 -1.04 6.48 30.20
N SER A 235 0.05 6.85 30.88
CA SER A 235 1.34 6.12 31.01
C SER A 235 2.33 6.40 29.86
N CYS A 236 3.62 6.22 30.15
CA CYS A 236 4.73 6.38 29.20
C CYS A 236 4.67 5.42 27.99
N GLU A 237 3.70 4.51 27.94
CA GLU A 237 3.47 3.62 26.79
C GLU A 237 2.89 4.41 25.61
N PHE A 238 1.91 5.31 25.86
CA PHE A 238 1.15 6.02 24.80
C PHE A 238 0.76 7.49 25.12
N ALA A 239 1.19 8.09 26.23
CA ALA A 239 0.76 9.45 26.62
C ALA A 239 1.18 10.57 25.64
N ASP A 240 2.31 10.45 24.96
CA ASP A 240 2.78 11.41 23.93
C ASP A 240 2.14 11.17 22.54
N ARG A 241 1.12 10.29 22.45
CA ARG A 241 0.68 9.69 21.17
C ARG A 241 -0.75 10.02 20.73
N LYS A 242 -1.43 10.96 21.38
CA LYS A 242 -2.60 11.62 20.74
C LYS A 242 -2.22 12.32 19.42
N ASP A 243 -0.94 12.63 19.27
CA ASP A 243 -0.35 13.29 18.11
C ASP A 243 0.40 12.31 17.18
N GLN A 244 0.19 10.99 17.31
CA GLN A 244 0.84 9.94 16.47
C GLN A 244 0.01 9.40 15.31
N PHE A 245 -1.20 9.92 15.07
CA PHE A 245 -1.62 10.03 13.66
C PHE A 245 -0.62 10.98 12.97
N TYR A 246 -0.21 10.71 11.73
CA TYR A 246 0.90 11.49 11.13
C TYR A 246 0.48 12.94 10.91
N LYS A 247 1.00 13.84 11.74
CA LYS A 247 0.63 15.25 11.74
C LYS A 247 1.08 15.94 10.46
N ILE A 248 0.14 16.18 9.55
CA ILE A 248 0.34 16.90 8.28
C ILE A 248 0.41 18.41 8.55
N SER A 249 -0.32 18.91 9.54
CA SER A 249 -0.28 20.31 9.97
C SER A 249 -0.69 20.46 11.43
N GLU A 250 -0.70 21.69 11.97
CA GLU A 250 -1.26 21.95 13.32
C GLU A 250 -2.67 21.41 13.55
N THR A 251 -3.45 21.18 12.48
CA THR A 251 -4.87 20.78 12.52
C THR A 251 -5.20 19.52 11.71
N ALA A 252 -4.23 18.92 11.00
CA ALA A 252 -4.47 17.80 10.08
C ALA A 252 -3.58 16.59 10.36
N TYR A 253 -4.14 15.41 10.14
CA TYR A 253 -3.53 14.11 10.37
C TYR A 253 -3.73 13.22 9.15
N LEU A 254 -2.76 12.36 8.83
CA LEU A 254 -2.89 11.36 7.76
C LEU A 254 -3.94 10.32 8.15
N PRO A 255 -5.02 10.14 7.37
CA PRO A 255 -6.00 9.09 7.61
C PRO A 255 -5.37 7.71 7.33
N LEU A 256 -5.68 6.72 8.16
CA LEU A 256 -5.22 5.34 7.96
C LEU A 256 -5.84 4.70 6.71
N GLU A 257 -7.09 5.07 6.40
CA GLU A 257 -7.84 4.81 5.16
C GLU A 257 -7.21 5.39 3.88
N GLU A 258 -6.18 6.23 3.99
CA GLU A 258 -5.39 6.70 2.85
C GLU A 258 -4.06 5.94 2.66
N ILE A 259 -3.66 5.04 3.58
CA ILE A 259 -2.37 4.34 3.50
C ILE A 259 -2.49 3.07 2.64
N ASP A 260 -2.04 3.16 1.39
CA ASP A 260 -1.91 2.00 0.50
C ASP A 260 -0.66 1.17 0.84
N ALA A 261 0.46 1.83 1.13
CA ALA A 261 1.71 1.15 1.52
C ALA A 261 2.55 2.03 2.46
N ALA A 262 3.43 1.41 3.25
CA ALA A 262 4.35 2.13 4.10
C ALA A 262 5.69 1.39 4.26
N SER A 263 6.77 2.11 4.53
CA SER A 263 8.08 1.52 4.85
C SER A 263 8.93 2.45 5.70
N ILE A 264 10.04 1.94 6.23
CA ILE A 264 11.18 2.78 6.62
C ILE A 264 11.93 3.21 5.36
N TYR A 265 12.52 4.40 5.35
CA TYR A 265 13.52 4.80 4.35
C TYR A 265 14.87 5.12 5.01
N TYR A 266 15.94 4.94 4.23
CA TYR A 266 17.31 5.02 4.70
C TYR A 266 18.08 6.10 3.93
N ILE A 267 19.00 6.78 4.61
CA ILE A 267 19.96 7.72 4.00
C ILE A 267 21.34 7.34 4.51
N GLY A 268 22.27 7.02 3.59
CA GLY A 268 23.63 6.59 3.95
C GLY A 268 23.66 5.35 4.85
N GLY A 269 22.77 4.39 4.63
CA GLY A 269 22.65 3.15 5.40
C GLY A 269 22.05 3.30 6.81
N LYS A 270 21.59 4.50 7.19
CA LYS A 270 20.90 4.76 8.47
C LYS A 270 19.42 5.00 8.24
N ALA A 271 18.58 4.44 9.11
CA ALA A 271 17.15 4.72 9.09
C ALA A 271 16.94 6.22 9.31
N ALA A 272 16.24 6.86 8.37
CA ALA A 272 16.11 8.31 8.31
C ALA A 272 14.67 8.77 8.56
N GLY A 273 13.69 7.90 8.34
CA GLY A 273 12.28 8.17 8.56
C GLY A 273 11.37 7.08 8.03
N GLU A 274 10.07 7.39 7.98
CA GLU A 274 9.04 6.55 7.36
C GLU A 274 8.54 7.18 6.05
N LEU A 275 8.17 6.32 5.12
CA LEU A 275 7.63 6.61 3.79
C LEU A 275 6.22 6.02 3.71
N PHE A 276 5.26 6.78 3.18
CA PHE A 276 3.86 6.39 3.05
C PHE A 276 3.39 6.63 1.62
N PHE A 277 2.65 5.69 1.06
CA PHE A 277 2.01 5.78 -0.24
C PHE A 277 0.50 5.87 -0.07
N THR A 278 -0.15 6.73 -0.86
CA THR A 278 -1.57 7.07 -0.73
C THR A 278 -2.24 7.30 -2.08
N ASP A 279 -3.58 7.43 -2.09
CA ASP A 279 -4.41 7.69 -3.27
C ASP A 279 -4.30 6.57 -4.34
N GLY A 280 -4.47 5.32 -3.90
CA GLY A 280 -4.25 4.14 -4.73
C GLY A 280 -2.77 3.97 -5.08
N GLY A 281 -1.90 4.36 -4.15
CA GLY A 281 -0.44 4.32 -4.23
C GLY A 281 0.19 5.34 -5.19
N LYS A 282 -0.58 6.32 -5.69
CA LYS A 282 -0.14 7.29 -6.73
C LYS A 282 0.47 8.57 -6.16
N LYS A 283 0.37 8.75 -4.85
CA LYS A 283 1.06 9.79 -4.10
C LYS A 283 1.95 9.14 -3.06
N PHE A 284 2.95 9.89 -2.62
CA PHE A 284 3.72 9.52 -1.44
C PHE A 284 3.98 10.72 -0.54
N GLY A 285 4.23 10.48 0.73
CA GLY A 285 4.82 11.44 1.65
C GLY A 285 5.74 10.74 2.64
N PHE A 286 6.47 11.51 3.43
CA PHE A 286 7.46 10.96 4.35
C PHE A 286 7.56 11.79 5.64
N ARG A 287 7.99 11.14 6.72
CA ARG A 287 8.34 11.78 8.00
C ARG A 287 9.76 11.39 8.38
N ALA A 288 10.67 12.35 8.41
CA ALA A 288 12.02 12.13 8.94
C ALA A 288 11.95 11.92 10.47
N PHE A 289 12.71 10.98 11.02
CA PHE A 289 12.70 10.68 12.46
C PHE A 289 13.17 11.84 13.37
N GLN A 290 13.88 12.81 12.79
CA GLN A 290 14.31 14.03 13.48
C GLN A 290 13.28 15.18 13.36
N SER A 291 12.12 14.94 12.74
CA SER A 291 11.05 15.90 12.51
C SER A 291 9.70 15.36 12.98
N THR A 292 8.86 16.23 13.53
CA THR A 292 7.45 15.93 13.79
C THR A 292 6.55 16.19 12.58
N GLU A 293 7.07 16.86 11.55
CA GLU A 293 6.31 17.25 10.36
C GLU A 293 6.35 16.18 9.27
N PHE A 294 5.17 15.83 8.74
CA PHE A 294 5.03 15.07 7.51
C PHE A 294 5.27 15.96 6.28
N GLN A 295 5.95 15.42 5.27
CA GLN A 295 6.27 16.10 4.01
C GLN A 295 5.52 15.41 2.87
N GLY A 296 4.67 16.14 2.15
CA GLY A 296 3.86 15.64 1.04
C GLY A 296 2.37 16.02 1.17
N PRO A 297 1.46 15.38 0.40
CA PRO A 297 1.75 14.34 -0.59
C PRO A 297 2.38 14.88 -1.88
N PHE A 298 3.34 14.14 -2.43
CA PHE A 298 3.96 14.35 -3.75
C PHE A 298 3.40 13.33 -4.74
N PRO A 299 3.11 13.69 -6.00
CA PRO A 299 2.69 12.72 -7.02
C PRO A 299 3.87 11.83 -7.45
N ILE A 300 3.59 10.55 -7.74
CA ILE A 300 4.53 9.69 -8.49
C ILE A 300 4.13 9.53 -9.98
N PHE A 301 2.95 10.01 -10.37
CA PHE A 301 2.43 10.05 -11.75
C PHE A 301 1.53 11.28 -11.96
#